data_AF-A0A1Z5T3A2-F1
#
_entry.id   AF-A0A1Z5T3A2-F1
#
_cell.length_a   1.000
_cell.length_b   1.000
_cell.length_c   1.000
_cell.angle_alpha   90.00
_cell.angle_beta   90.00
_cell.angle_gamma   90.00
#
_symmetry.space_group_name_H-M   'P 1'
#
loop_
_entity.id
_entity.type
_entity.pdbx_description
1 polymer ?
#
loop_
_entity_poly.entity_id
_entity_poly.type
_entity_poly.pdbx_seq_one_letter_code
_entity_poly.pdbx_strand_id
1 'polypeptide(L)'
;MAPTFFFTVGVVIPDPNRTPRVSSGATGGRWMPPKSMGGNIRGTTLNFKHDGRRTAIVHALPSNLREYKCYSVYHDHAYLWTVDYDATAERVGDGRDTIAANGNGNGNESSDEDDSSSESSDEEETEERPDWSTMSFSVGSSYTSYAGQRQQQQRLHCRRRDQLWATQLFTDIYTAQQETQNPQYGGLNGELPLLIALLALTMPPGYLPTHIPQCIGNTWNVYPPNTLPRGCGWIDRRGLVVRVFYDPGTTSTADLRALEIGTLGSIFR
;
A
#
# COMPACT_ATOMS: atom_id res chain seq x y z
N MET A 1 -19.11 -7.38 -14.98
CA MET A 1 -18.20 -6.39 -15.59
C MET A 1 -17.58 -5.59 -14.46
N ALA A 2 -16.31 -5.20 -14.53
CA ALA A 2 -15.68 -4.46 -13.44
C ALA A 2 -16.31 -3.06 -13.31
N PRO A 3 -16.42 -2.50 -12.09
CA PRO A 3 -16.94 -1.15 -11.87
C PRO A 3 -16.03 -0.08 -12.46
N THR A 4 -16.60 1.09 -12.75
CA THR A 4 -15.83 2.28 -13.14
C THR A 4 -15.24 2.94 -11.90
N PHE A 5 -13.97 3.30 -11.94
CA PHE A 5 -13.34 4.04 -10.85
C PHE A 5 -12.22 4.94 -11.38
N PHE A 6 -11.84 5.90 -10.55
CA PHE A 6 -10.67 6.74 -10.76
C PHE A 6 -9.66 6.42 -9.69
N PHE A 7 -8.39 6.66 -9.97
CA PHE A 7 -7.36 6.51 -8.95
C PHE A 7 -6.19 7.43 -9.22
N THR A 8 -5.47 7.76 -8.15
CA THR A 8 -4.22 8.50 -8.22
C THR A 8 -3.07 7.65 -7.74
N VAL A 9 -1.91 7.80 -8.36
CA VAL A 9 -0.66 7.21 -7.89
C VAL A 9 0.33 8.35 -7.67
N GLY A 10 0.57 8.68 -6.40
CA GLY A 10 1.54 9.69 -5.98
C GLY A 10 2.84 9.04 -5.52
N VAL A 11 3.99 9.51 -5.98
CA VAL A 11 5.28 9.11 -5.43
C VAL A 11 5.46 9.70 -4.03
N VAL A 12 6.02 8.93 -3.12
CA VAL A 12 6.34 9.38 -1.76
C VAL A 12 7.79 9.07 -1.46
N ILE A 13 8.46 10.04 -0.83
CA ILE A 13 9.87 9.94 -0.46
C ILE A 13 9.97 10.32 1.02
N PRO A 14 10.74 9.58 1.85
CA PRO A 14 10.99 10.04 3.22
C PRO A 14 11.78 11.35 3.19
N ASP A 15 11.50 12.27 4.11
CA ASP A 15 12.23 13.53 4.23
C ASP A 15 13.73 13.25 4.39
N PRO A 16 14.58 13.65 3.43
CA PRO A 16 16.01 13.33 3.44
C PRO A 16 16.77 14.04 4.58
N ASN A 17 16.19 15.07 5.18
CA ASN A 17 16.80 15.82 6.28
C ASN A 17 16.49 15.22 7.65
N ARG A 18 15.64 14.18 7.72
CA ARG A 18 15.28 13.52 8.97
C ARG A 18 16.13 12.28 9.21
N THR A 19 16.42 12.01 10.48
CA THR A 19 17.06 10.77 10.89
C THR A 19 16.17 9.58 10.54
N PRO A 20 16.67 8.59 9.77
CA PRO A 20 15.87 7.43 9.41
C PRO A 20 15.44 6.65 10.65
N ARG A 21 14.15 6.29 10.71
CA ARG A 21 13.63 5.42 11.74
C ARG A 21 14.07 3.98 11.46
N VAL A 22 14.51 3.28 12.50
CA VAL A 22 14.87 1.87 12.42
C VAL A 22 14.16 1.07 13.49
N SER A 23 13.84 -0.19 13.18
CA SER A 23 13.35 -1.15 14.16
C SER A 23 14.45 -1.44 15.19
N SER A 24 14.06 -1.98 16.34
CA SER A 24 15.01 -2.31 17.40
C SER A 24 16.14 -3.23 16.92
N GLY A 25 17.29 -3.18 17.60
CA GLY A 25 18.41 -4.10 17.36
C GLY A 25 18.01 -5.59 17.48
N ALA A 26 17.08 -5.92 18.38
CA ALA A 26 16.53 -7.28 18.51
C ALA A 26 15.75 -7.74 17.26
N THR A 27 15.19 -6.78 16.50
CA THR A 27 14.51 -6.99 15.23
C THR A 27 15.40 -6.71 14.01
N GLY A 28 16.71 -6.56 14.22
CA GLY A 28 17.71 -6.43 13.17
C GLY A 28 17.94 -5.01 12.62
N GLY A 29 17.51 -3.95 13.33
CA GLY A 29 17.88 -2.58 12.96
C GLY A 29 17.36 -2.11 11.59
N ARG A 30 16.19 -2.58 11.19
CA ARG A 30 15.67 -2.40 9.82
C ARG A 30 15.04 -1.05 9.63
N TRP A 31 15.18 -0.47 8.45
CA TRP A 31 14.51 0.79 8.15
C TRP A 31 12.98 0.67 8.27
N MET A 32 12.36 1.70 8.83
CA MET A 32 10.92 1.84 8.95
C MET A 32 10.50 3.21 8.39
N PRO A 33 9.32 3.32 7.76
CA PRO A 33 8.88 4.60 7.23
C PRO A 33 8.64 5.64 8.34
N PRO A 34 8.76 6.95 8.05
CA PRO A 34 8.48 8.03 9.01
C PRO A 34 7.04 8.03 9.53
N LYS A 35 6.88 8.40 10.81
CA LYS A 35 5.59 8.59 11.49
C LYS A 35 5.18 10.04 11.63
N SER A 36 6.16 10.89 11.87
CA SER A 36 5.94 12.30 12.11
C SER A 36 5.30 13.00 10.90
N MET A 37 4.42 13.97 11.18
CA MET A 37 3.84 14.81 10.13
C MET A 37 4.97 15.55 9.37
N GLY A 38 4.85 15.58 8.04
CA GLY A 38 5.89 16.10 7.15
C GLY A 38 7.11 15.19 6.97
N GLY A 39 7.17 14.03 7.65
CA GLY A 39 8.24 13.05 7.45
C GLY A 39 8.13 12.29 6.13
N ASN A 40 6.93 12.22 5.55
CA ASN A 40 6.69 11.65 4.23
C ASN A 40 6.35 12.78 3.25
N ILE A 41 7.19 12.97 2.22
CA ILE A 41 7.05 14.04 1.24
C ILE A 41 6.36 13.51 -0.01
N ARG A 42 5.28 14.18 -0.41
CA ARG A 42 4.58 13.90 -1.68
C ARG A 42 5.36 14.45 -2.87
N GLY A 43 5.62 13.59 -3.84
CA GLY A 43 6.16 13.94 -5.15
C GLY A 43 5.09 13.99 -6.24
N THR A 44 5.50 13.68 -7.47
CA THR A 44 4.62 13.67 -8.65
C THR A 44 3.44 12.71 -8.46
N THR A 45 2.24 13.18 -8.83
CA THR A 45 1.01 12.40 -8.80
C THR A 45 0.44 12.24 -10.21
N LEU A 46 0.06 11.01 -10.55
CA LEU A 46 -0.59 10.65 -11.81
C LEU A 46 -2.05 10.30 -11.54
N ASN A 47 -2.95 10.72 -12.43
CA ASN A 47 -4.37 10.45 -12.33
C ASN A 47 -4.80 9.48 -13.43
N PHE A 48 -5.65 8.51 -13.08
CA PHE A 48 -6.12 7.49 -13.99
C PHE A 48 -7.64 7.31 -13.87
N LYS A 49 -8.25 6.84 -14.95
CA LYS A 49 -9.62 6.36 -14.99
C LYS A 49 -9.64 4.92 -15.51
N HIS A 50 -10.34 4.05 -14.81
CA HIS A 50 -10.73 2.72 -15.27
C HIS A 50 -12.23 2.73 -15.61
N ASP A 51 -12.59 2.40 -16.84
CA ASP A 51 -13.99 2.42 -17.32
C ASP A 51 -14.74 1.08 -17.18
N GLY A 52 -14.15 0.14 -16.42
CA GLY A 52 -14.64 -1.22 -16.28
C GLY A 52 -14.08 -2.21 -17.31
N ARG A 53 -13.29 -1.72 -18.30
CA ARG A 53 -12.57 -2.55 -19.29
C ARG A 53 -11.14 -2.12 -19.48
N ARG A 54 -10.91 -0.82 -19.60
CA ARG A 54 -9.64 -0.19 -19.93
C ARG A 54 -9.30 0.88 -18.92
N THR A 55 -8.00 1.06 -18.74
CA THR A 55 -7.46 2.14 -17.93
C THR A 55 -6.79 3.16 -18.84
N ALA A 56 -6.91 4.44 -18.50
CA ALA A 56 -6.27 5.53 -19.22
C ALA A 56 -5.81 6.62 -18.23
N ILE A 57 -4.76 7.34 -18.59
CA ILE A 57 -4.35 8.55 -17.87
C ILE A 57 -5.39 9.66 -18.11
N VAL A 58 -5.65 10.46 -17.08
CA VAL A 58 -6.48 11.66 -17.17
C VAL A 58 -5.71 12.86 -16.64
N HIS A 59 -5.93 14.04 -17.22
CA HIS A 59 -5.20 15.24 -16.79
C HIS A 59 -5.64 15.73 -15.40
N ALA A 60 -6.94 15.61 -15.10
CA ALA A 60 -7.52 16.01 -13.83
C ALA A 60 -8.64 15.05 -13.42
N LEU A 61 -8.86 14.92 -12.12
CA LEU A 61 -10.01 14.23 -11.58
C LEU A 61 -11.26 15.13 -11.64
N PRO A 62 -12.44 14.61 -12.01
CA PRO A 62 -13.70 15.31 -11.84
C PRO A 62 -13.94 15.75 -10.38
N SER A 63 -14.61 16.88 -10.19
CA SER A 63 -14.85 17.46 -8.86
C SER A 63 -15.92 16.74 -8.04
N ASN A 64 -16.79 15.95 -8.69
CA ASN A 64 -17.90 15.22 -8.08
C ASN A 64 -17.50 13.84 -7.53
N LEU A 65 -16.23 13.44 -7.65
CA LEU A 65 -15.77 12.15 -7.20
C LEU A 65 -15.75 12.06 -5.66
N ARG A 66 -16.05 10.86 -5.14
CA ARG A 66 -15.89 10.53 -3.73
C ARG A 66 -14.73 9.58 -3.55
N GLU A 67 -13.93 9.82 -2.53
CA GLU A 67 -12.90 8.86 -2.15
C GLU A 67 -13.55 7.58 -1.63
N TYR A 68 -13.03 6.44 -2.08
CA TYR A 68 -13.37 5.13 -1.58
C TYR A 68 -12.39 4.70 -0.49
N LYS A 69 -11.10 4.61 -0.83
CA LYS A 69 -10.02 4.18 0.06
C LYS A 69 -8.68 4.81 -0.38
N CYS A 70 -7.76 4.91 0.57
CA CYS A 70 -6.39 5.37 0.36
C CYS A 70 -5.41 4.37 0.98
N TYR A 71 -4.25 4.17 0.36
CA TYR A 71 -3.12 3.45 0.96
C TYR A 71 -1.83 4.22 0.74
N SER A 72 -1.02 4.34 1.78
CA SER A 72 0.40 4.66 1.65
C SER A 72 1.22 3.39 1.79
N VAL A 73 2.15 3.17 0.87
CA VAL A 73 2.97 1.96 0.78
C VAL A 73 4.42 2.34 0.58
N TYR A 74 5.33 1.73 1.34
CA TYR A 74 6.77 1.81 1.12
C TYR A 74 7.35 0.44 0.82
N HIS A 75 8.27 0.39 -0.14
CA HIS A 75 9.15 -0.74 -0.36
C HIS A 75 10.53 -0.46 0.27
N ASP A 76 11.05 -1.40 1.06
CA ASP A 76 12.45 -1.40 1.51
C ASP A 76 12.95 -2.83 1.69
N HIS A 77 14.06 -3.17 1.02
CA HIS A 77 14.62 -4.51 0.91
C HIS A 77 13.60 -5.55 0.41
N ALA A 78 13.01 -6.31 1.33
CA ALA A 78 11.98 -7.30 1.03
C ALA A 78 10.60 -6.89 1.58
N TYR A 79 10.51 -5.81 2.33
CA TYR A 79 9.31 -5.45 3.09
C TYR A 79 8.46 -4.44 2.35
N LEU A 80 7.15 -4.66 2.45
CA LEU A 80 6.11 -3.76 1.98
C LEU A 80 5.39 -3.21 3.21
N TRP A 81 5.77 -2.01 3.61
CA TRP A 81 5.16 -1.27 4.71
C TRP A 81 3.92 -0.55 4.22
N THR A 82 2.86 -0.57 5.01
CA THR A 82 1.54 -0.06 4.61
C THR A 82 0.87 0.71 5.75
N VAL A 83 0.05 1.71 5.37
CA VAL A 83 -1.05 2.31 6.16
C VAL A 83 -2.22 2.60 5.22
N ASP A 84 -3.45 2.53 5.72
CA ASP A 84 -4.72 2.69 4.99
C ASP A 84 -5.22 4.14 4.91
N TYR A 85 -4.28 5.10 4.97
CA TYR A 85 -4.53 6.52 4.80
C TYR A 85 -3.30 7.21 4.19
N ASP A 86 -3.40 8.52 3.99
CA ASP A 86 -2.40 9.36 3.32
C ASP A 86 -1.31 9.83 4.30
N ALA A 87 -0.21 9.08 4.36
CA ALA A 87 0.92 9.37 5.24
C ALA A 87 1.67 10.67 4.91
N THR A 88 1.36 11.32 3.77
CA THR A 88 1.92 12.63 3.39
C THR A 88 1.09 13.80 3.90
N ALA A 89 -0.20 13.57 4.17
CA ALA A 89 -1.11 14.59 4.68
C ALA A 89 -1.34 14.47 6.18
N GLU A 90 -1.01 13.33 6.78
CA GLU A 90 -1.39 12.98 8.14
C GLU A 90 -0.20 12.36 8.90
N ARG A 91 -0.19 12.51 10.24
CA ARG A 91 0.73 11.77 11.11
C ARG A 91 0.37 10.28 11.10
N VAL A 92 1.37 9.41 11.22
CA VAL A 92 1.16 7.96 11.35
C VAL A 92 1.36 7.50 12.79
N GLY A 93 0.41 6.74 13.34
CA GLY A 93 0.41 6.34 14.74
C GLY A 93 0.48 7.53 15.70
N ASP A 94 1.30 7.40 16.74
CA ASP A 94 1.62 8.48 17.69
C ASP A 94 2.42 9.66 17.10
N GLY A 95 2.83 9.59 15.82
CA GLY A 95 3.65 10.62 15.17
C GLY A 95 5.10 10.71 15.68
N ARG A 96 5.53 9.84 16.59
CA ARG A 96 6.88 9.84 17.17
C ARG A 96 7.78 8.91 16.38
N ASP A 97 8.82 9.49 15.79
CA ASP A 97 9.91 8.73 15.18
C ASP A 97 10.84 8.24 16.29
N THR A 98 10.42 7.21 17.03
CA THR A 98 11.28 6.63 18.07
C THR A 98 12.48 5.94 17.43
N ILE A 99 13.67 6.50 17.67
CA ILE A 99 14.96 5.89 17.34
C ILE A 99 15.21 4.78 18.38
N ALA A 100 14.64 3.59 18.21
CA ALA A 100 14.90 2.51 19.15
C ALA A 100 16.30 1.89 18.91
N ALA A 101 17.36 2.62 19.25
CA ALA A 101 18.63 2.14 19.80
C ALA A 101 19.65 3.29 19.99
N ASN A 102 19.50 4.12 21.03
CA ASN A 102 20.66 4.48 21.84
C ASN A 102 20.42 3.90 23.23
N GLY A 103 20.63 2.59 23.34
CA GLY A 103 20.91 1.95 24.61
C GLY A 103 22.28 2.41 25.08
N ASN A 104 22.37 3.66 25.54
CA ASN A 104 23.40 4.07 26.48
C ASN A 104 22.65 4.77 27.61
N GLY A 105 22.28 3.97 28.61
CA GLY A 105 21.83 4.49 29.89
C GLY A 105 22.94 5.38 30.46
N ASN A 106 22.77 6.68 30.32
CA ASN A 106 23.21 7.63 31.31
C ASN A 106 21.97 8.43 31.67
N GLY A 107 21.47 8.16 32.87
CA GLY A 107 20.30 8.83 33.42
C GLY A 107 20.51 10.33 33.39
N ASN A 108 19.57 11.02 32.77
CA ASN A 108 19.13 12.30 33.25
C ASN A 108 17.61 12.33 33.08
N GLU A 109 16.95 11.56 33.95
CA GLU A 109 15.64 11.96 34.44
C GLU A 109 15.83 13.32 35.12
N SER A 110 15.65 14.41 34.35
CA SER A 110 15.24 15.68 34.94
C SER A 110 13.73 15.65 35.05
N SER A 111 13.27 15.13 36.18
CA SER A 111 12.11 15.68 36.86
C SER A 111 12.27 17.20 36.96
N ASP A 112 11.36 17.95 36.36
CA ASP A 112 10.96 19.25 36.88
C ASP A 112 9.44 19.32 36.71
N GLU A 113 8.77 19.23 37.85
CA GLU A 113 7.36 19.46 38.05
C GLU A 113 7.05 20.98 38.02
N ASP A 114 5.77 21.27 37.76
CA ASP A 114 5.05 22.53 38.03
C ASP A 114 5.25 23.71 37.04
N ASP A 115 4.24 24.43 36.55
CA ASP A 115 2.86 24.53 37.02
C ASP A 115 1.90 25.17 35.98
N SER A 116 0.65 24.72 36.04
CA SER A 116 -0.61 25.47 35.91
C SER A 116 -1.07 26.22 34.64
N SER A 117 -2.13 25.63 34.07
CA SER A 117 -3.42 26.25 33.67
C SER A 117 -3.57 26.93 32.30
N SER A 118 -4.29 26.22 31.42
CA SER A 118 -5.38 26.78 30.61
C SER A 118 -6.25 25.64 30.10
N GLU A 119 -7.31 25.33 30.85
CA GLU A 119 -8.41 24.52 30.34
C GLU A 119 -9.12 25.25 29.19
N SER A 120 -9.18 24.58 28.03
CA SER A 120 -10.17 24.67 26.95
C SER A 120 -9.53 23.89 25.79
N SER A 121 -10.10 22.89 25.17
CA SER A 121 -11.47 22.37 25.11
C SER A 121 -11.38 21.19 24.14
N ASP A 122 -12.12 20.12 24.41
CA ASP A 122 -12.31 18.98 23.52
C ASP A 122 -11.06 18.10 23.30
N GLU A 123 -10.69 17.35 24.34
CA GLU A 123 -10.05 16.04 24.14
C GLU A 123 -11.09 15.11 23.49
N GLU A 124 -11.34 15.33 22.19
CA GLU A 124 -11.78 14.25 21.33
C GLU A 124 -10.81 13.10 21.59
N GLU A 125 -11.31 11.94 22.03
CA GLU A 125 -10.56 10.69 22.02
C GLU A 125 -10.05 10.50 20.59
N THR A 126 -8.87 11.04 20.27
CA THR A 126 -8.29 10.88 18.96
C THR A 126 -7.94 9.41 18.87
N GLU A 127 -8.82 8.63 18.23
CA GLU A 127 -8.60 7.22 17.93
C GLU A 127 -7.15 7.06 17.48
N GLU A 128 -6.36 6.33 18.26
CA GLU A 128 -4.94 6.16 18.00
C GLU A 128 -4.80 5.53 16.60
N ARG A 129 -4.34 6.32 15.64
CA ARG A 129 -4.30 5.87 14.25
C ARG A 129 -3.39 4.66 14.12
N PRO A 130 -3.68 3.74 13.18
CA PRO A 130 -2.81 2.60 12.95
C PRO A 130 -1.37 3.03 12.60
N ASP A 131 -0.38 2.47 13.29
CA ASP A 131 1.02 2.55 12.86
C ASP A 131 1.25 1.67 11.61
N TRP A 132 2.36 1.93 10.93
CA TRP A 132 2.90 1.14 9.83
C TRP A 132 2.89 -0.35 10.17
N SER A 133 2.36 -1.13 9.24
CA SER A 133 2.40 -2.59 9.33
C SER A 133 2.81 -3.18 7.99
N THR A 134 3.39 -4.38 8.02
CA THR A 134 3.66 -5.10 6.79
C THR A 134 2.35 -5.58 6.18
N MET A 135 2.29 -5.54 4.85
CA MET A 135 1.21 -6.20 4.11
C MET A 135 1.12 -7.68 4.50
N SER A 136 -0.10 -8.21 4.51
CA SER A 136 -0.40 -9.60 4.84
C SER A 136 -1.60 -10.09 4.03
N PHE A 137 -1.90 -11.38 4.15
CA PHE A 137 -2.92 -12.10 3.40
C PHE A 137 -3.91 -12.83 4.30
N SER A 138 -5.15 -12.93 3.85
CA SER A 138 -6.12 -13.90 4.35
C SER A 138 -6.55 -14.84 3.21
N VAL A 139 -7.13 -15.98 3.59
CA VAL A 139 -7.58 -17.00 2.62
C VAL A 139 -9.05 -16.76 2.30
N GLY A 140 -9.35 -16.55 1.02
CA GLY A 140 -10.70 -16.45 0.48
C GLY A 140 -11.19 -17.75 -0.16
N SER A 141 -12.31 -17.66 -0.87
CA SER A 141 -12.88 -18.79 -1.62
C SER A 141 -11.91 -19.31 -2.70
N SER A 142 -11.98 -20.60 -2.99
CA SER A 142 -11.12 -21.27 -3.99
C SER A 142 -9.63 -21.06 -3.77
N TYR A 143 -9.19 -20.96 -2.50
CA TYR A 143 -7.79 -20.74 -2.15
C TYR A 143 -7.20 -19.43 -2.73
N THR A 144 -8.07 -18.45 -3.03
CA THR A 144 -7.66 -17.10 -3.45
C THR A 144 -7.06 -16.38 -2.26
N SER A 145 -5.94 -15.67 -2.47
CA SER A 145 -5.38 -14.82 -1.41
C SER A 145 -6.04 -13.44 -1.44
N TYR A 146 -6.35 -12.88 -0.28
CA TYR A 146 -6.82 -11.52 -0.12
C TYR A 146 -5.72 -10.68 0.52
N ALA A 147 -5.16 -9.71 -0.20
CA ALA A 147 -4.11 -8.81 0.30
C ALA A 147 -4.70 -7.59 1.03
N GLY A 148 -4.15 -7.31 2.21
CA GLY A 148 -4.53 -6.15 3.01
C GLY A 148 -3.56 -5.91 4.16
N GLN A 149 -3.97 -5.08 5.12
CA GLN A 149 -3.24 -4.89 6.37
C GLN A 149 -3.71 -5.87 7.45
N ARG A 150 -2.78 -6.23 8.33
CA ARG A 150 -3.05 -6.98 9.58
C ARG A 150 -3.92 -8.23 9.39
N GLN A 151 -3.71 -8.92 8.27
CA GLN A 151 -4.32 -10.20 7.96
C GLN A 151 -3.57 -11.35 8.67
N GLN A 152 -4.09 -12.56 8.50
CA GLN A 152 -3.67 -13.74 9.26
C GLN A 152 -2.32 -14.33 8.80
N GLN A 153 -1.94 -14.15 7.54
CA GLN A 153 -0.78 -14.81 6.93
C GLN A 153 0.18 -13.78 6.35
N GLN A 154 1.49 -13.94 6.59
CA GLN A 154 2.51 -13.07 5.98
C GLN A 154 2.84 -13.47 4.53
N ARG A 155 2.34 -14.61 4.05
CA ARG A 155 2.68 -15.18 2.75
C ARG A 155 1.42 -15.46 1.95
N LEU A 156 1.52 -15.38 0.63
CA LEU A 156 0.47 -15.84 -0.27
C LEU A 156 0.07 -17.27 0.10
N HIS A 157 -1.22 -17.57 0.03
CA HIS A 157 -1.69 -18.88 0.45
C HIS A 157 -1.29 -19.97 -0.56
N CYS A 158 -1.66 -19.77 -1.83
CA CYS A 158 -1.45 -20.72 -2.91
C CYS A 158 -1.15 -19.97 -4.21
N ARG A 159 -0.30 -20.55 -5.06
CA ARG A 159 -0.08 -20.09 -6.43
C ARG A 159 -0.08 -21.25 -7.42
N ARG A 160 -0.33 -20.94 -8.68
CA ARG A 160 -0.04 -21.81 -9.83
C ARG A 160 1.30 -21.43 -10.45
N ARG A 161 1.91 -22.36 -11.19
CA ARG A 161 3.24 -22.13 -11.80
C ARG A 161 3.21 -21.15 -12.97
N ASP A 162 2.08 -21.02 -13.64
CA ASP A 162 1.83 -20.11 -14.77
C ASP A 162 1.48 -18.68 -14.32
N GLN A 163 1.26 -18.45 -13.02
CA GLN A 163 0.90 -17.14 -12.45
C GLN A 163 2.13 -16.23 -12.29
N LEU A 164 2.57 -15.63 -13.39
CA LEU A 164 3.69 -14.68 -13.41
C LEU A 164 3.50 -13.48 -12.47
N TRP A 165 2.26 -13.05 -12.23
CA TRP A 165 1.98 -11.96 -11.29
C TRP A 165 2.49 -12.25 -9.88
N ALA A 166 2.46 -13.51 -9.44
CA ALA A 166 2.83 -13.88 -8.07
C ALA A 166 4.33 -13.66 -7.81
N THR A 167 5.17 -13.78 -8.84
CA THR A 167 6.62 -13.53 -8.72
C THR A 167 6.98 -12.07 -9.02
N GLN A 168 6.18 -11.37 -9.82
CA GLN A 168 6.45 -9.97 -10.19
C GLN A 168 5.95 -8.97 -9.16
N LEU A 169 4.79 -9.20 -8.53
CA LEU A 169 4.21 -8.27 -7.55
C LEU A 169 4.93 -8.31 -6.20
N PHE A 170 5.52 -9.47 -5.86
CA PHE A 170 5.94 -9.76 -4.50
C PHE A 170 7.42 -10.12 -4.39
N THR A 171 8.06 -9.56 -3.37
CA THR A 171 9.39 -9.98 -2.90
C THR A 171 9.34 -11.38 -2.29
N ASP A 172 10.51 -11.97 -2.06
CA ASP A 172 10.62 -13.40 -1.71
C ASP A 172 9.95 -13.75 -0.38
N ILE A 173 9.84 -12.80 0.57
CA ILE A 173 9.23 -13.04 1.88
C ILE A 173 7.71 -13.24 1.81
N TYR A 174 7.06 -12.80 0.74
CA TYR A 174 5.62 -12.95 0.52
C TYR A 174 5.26 -14.14 -0.39
N THR A 175 6.27 -14.94 -0.80
CA THR A 175 6.08 -16.08 -1.71
C THR A 175 5.04 -17.06 -1.20
N ALA A 176 4.27 -17.66 -2.11
CA ALA A 176 3.23 -18.64 -1.79
C ALA A 176 3.71 -19.76 -0.86
N GLN A 177 2.82 -20.20 0.04
CA GLN A 177 3.05 -21.34 0.92
C GLN A 177 2.91 -22.67 0.16
N GLN A 178 2.03 -22.71 -0.84
CA GLN A 178 1.70 -23.91 -1.61
C GLN A 178 1.70 -23.63 -3.11
N GLU A 179 2.07 -24.64 -3.89
CA GLU A 179 1.86 -24.67 -5.34
C GLU A 179 0.71 -25.62 -5.70
N THR A 180 -0.13 -25.22 -6.64
CA THR A 180 -1.24 -26.05 -7.14
C THR A 180 -1.23 -26.16 -8.66
N GLN A 181 -1.78 -27.27 -9.16
CA GLN A 181 -2.08 -27.48 -10.57
C GLN A 181 -3.56 -27.25 -10.90
N ASN A 182 -4.42 -27.09 -9.89
CA ASN A 182 -5.86 -26.90 -10.12
C ASN A 182 -6.10 -25.50 -10.73
N PRO A 183 -6.66 -25.38 -11.95
CA PRO A 183 -6.86 -24.11 -12.63
C PRO A 183 -7.92 -23.19 -11.98
N GLN A 184 -8.68 -23.72 -11.02
CA GLN A 184 -9.65 -22.95 -10.23
C GLN A 184 -9.04 -22.35 -8.96
N TYR A 185 -7.84 -22.79 -8.57
CA TYR A 185 -7.17 -22.35 -7.35
C TYR A 185 -6.06 -21.37 -7.67
N GLY A 186 -5.70 -20.58 -6.66
CA GLY A 186 -4.68 -19.56 -6.80
C GLY A 186 -5.25 -18.35 -7.53
N GLY A 187 -5.00 -17.19 -6.96
CA GLY A 187 -5.49 -15.91 -7.43
C GLY A 187 -5.25 -14.87 -6.35
N LEU A 188 -5.38 -13.61 -6.72
CA LEU A 188 -5.21 -12.50 -5.81
C LEU A 188 -6.37 -11.52 -5.94
N ASN A 189 -6.91 -11.22 -4.78
CA ASN A 189 -7.85 -10.15 -4.49
C ASN A 189 -7.29 -9.32 -3.34
N GLY A 190 -7.97 -8.26 -2.93
CA GLY A 190 -7.48 -7.40 -1.89
C GLY A 190 -7.96 -5.97 -1.99
N GLU A 191 -7.42 -5.18 -1.10
CA GLU A 191 -7.61 -3.73 -1.03
C GLU A 191 -7.16 -3.08 -2.35
N LEU A 192 -8.08 -2.45 -3.08
CA LEU A 192 -7.82 -1.94 -4.43
C LEU A 192 -6.66 -0.94 -4.50
N PRO A 193 -6.56 0.10 -3.64
CA PRO A 193 -5.41 1.00 -3.66
C PRO A 193 -4.09 0.28 -3.34
N LEU A 194 -4.09 -0.74 -2.48
CA LEU A 194 -2.91 -1.56 -2.21
C LEU A 194 -2.48 -2.36 -3.45
N LEU A 195 -3.41 -3.04 -4.13
CA LEU A 195 -3.08 -3.80 -5.35
C LEU A 195 -2.52 -2.91 -6.46
N ILE A 196 -3.05 -1.69 -6.61
CA ILE A 196 -2.51 -0.69 -7.54
C ILE A 196 -1.09 -0.28 -7.12
N ALA A 197 -0.85 -0.04 -5.82
CA ALA A 197 0.48 0.30 -5.32
C ALA A 197 1.49 -0.83 -5.59
N LEU A 198 1.12 -2.09 -5.34
CA LEU A 198 1.96 -3.26 -5.63
C LEU A 198 2.34 -3.32 -7.11
N LEU A 199 1.35 -3.14 -7.99
CA LEU A 199 1.57 -3.11 -9.44
C LEU A 199 2.51 -1.97 -9.82
N ALA A 200 2.31 -0.76 -9.28
CA ALA A 200 3.17 0.39 -9.52
C ALA A 200 4.60 0.23 -8.97
N LEU A 201 4.79 -0.54 -7.89
CA LEU A 201 6.10 -0.88 -7.35
C LEU A 201 6.87 -1.88 -8.23
N THR A 202 6.21 -2.62 -9.13
CA THR A 202 6.92 -3.54 -10.04
C THR A 202 7.75 -2.84 -11.11
N MET A 203 7.54 -1.54 -11.33
CA MET A 203 8.17 -0.77 -12.41
C MET A 203 8.72 0.59 -11.93
N PRO A 204 9.77 1.14 -12.56
CA PRO A 204 10.29 2.46 -12.21
C PRO A 204 9.25 3.60 -12.37
N PRO A 205 9.35 4.70 -11.61
CA PRO A 205 8.36 5.79 -11.66
C PRO A 205 8.08 6.35 -13.07
N GLY A 206 9.12 6.47 -13.91
CA GLY A 206 8.98 6.99 -15.28
C GLY A 206 8.14 6.09 -16.21
N TYR A 207 7.92 4.83 -15.85
CA TYR A 207 7.19 3.86 -16.66
C TYR A 207 5.69 3.87 -16.36
N LEU A 208 5.29 4.38 -15.18
CA LEU A 208 3.92 4.35 -14.68
C LEU A 208 2.88 4.90 -15.67
N PRO A 209 3.06 6.09 -16.30
CA PRO A 209 2.04 6.65 -17.19
C PRO A 209 1.70 5.74 -18.36
N THR A 210 2.69 5.01 -18.89
CA THR A 210 2.55 4.18 -20.08
C THR A 210 2.12 2.75 -19.75
N HIS A 211 2.59 2.21 -18.63
CA HIS A 211 2.51 0.78 -18.33
C HIS A 211 1.29 0.41 -17.46
N ILE A 212 0.91 1.26 -16.49
CA ILE A 212 -0.28 1.02 -15.65
C ILE A 212 -1.56 0.83 -16.48
N PRO A 213 -1.84 1.66 -17.51
CA PRO A 213 -3.00 1.48 -18.39
C PRO A 213 -3.11 0.10 -19.07
N GLN A 214 -1.97 -0.55 -19.33
CA GLN A 214 -1.91 -1.84 -20.02
C GLN A 214 -2.04 -3.02 -19.05
N CYS A 215 -1.71 -2.81 -17.78
CA CYS A 215 -1.80 -3.82 -16.73
C CYS A 215 -3.20 -3.94 -16.13
N ILE A 216 -3.95 -2.85 -16.03
CA ILE A 216 -5.27 -2.80 -15.38
C ILE A 216 -6.37 -2.90 -16.44
N GLY A 217 -6.91 -4.12 -16.61
CA GLY A 217 -8.03 -4.44 -17.49
C GLY A 217 -9.10 -5.28 -16.79
N ASN A 218 -9.83 -6.12 -17.54
CA ASN A 218 -10.83 -7.05 -16.98
C ASN A 218 -10.22 -8.01 -15.94
N THR A 219 -9.04 -8.54 -16.26
CA THR A 219 -8.15 -9.24 -15.32
C THR A 219 -6.84 -8.50 -15.38
N TRP A 220 -6.23 -8.28 -14.23
CA TRP A 220 -5.00 -7.52 -14.14
C TRP A 220 -3.82 -8.41 -14.50
N ASN A 221 -2.85 -7.80 -15.15
CA ASN A 221 -1.65 -8.47 -15.60
C ASN A 221 -0.42 -7.67 -15.20
N VAL A 222 0.70 -8.37 -15.14
CA VAL A 222 2.03 -7.79 -14.97
C VAL A 222 2.77 -7.89 -16.30
N TYR A 223 3.79 -7.06 -16.49
CA TYR A 223 4.69 -7.27 -17.61
C TYR A 223 5.53 -8.54 -17.40
N PRO A 224 5.79 -9.30 -18.47
CA PRO A 224 6.65 -10.46 -18.38
C PRO A 224 8.11 -10.04 -18.09
N PRO A 225 8.93 -10.93 -17.49
CA PRO A 225 10.32 -10.62 -17.11
C PRO A 225 11.24 -10.14 -18.24
N ASN A 226 10.91 -10.48 -19.49
CA ASN A 226 11.65 -10.05 -20.68
C ASN A 226 11.35 -8.59 -21.08
N THR A 227 10.24 -8.02 -20.64
CA THR A 227 9.91 -6.60 -20.85
C THR A 227 10.31 -5.76 -19.64
N LEU A 228 9.94 -6.21 -18.43
CA LEU A 228 10.34 -5.59 -17.18
C LEU A 228 10.95 -6.67 -16.27
N PRO A 229 12.28 -6.65 -16.04
CA PRO A 229 12.92 -7.58 -15.15
C PRO A 229 12.31 -7.53 -13.74
N ARG A 230 12.22 -8.69 -13.09
CA ARG A 230 11.72 -8.79 -11.73
C ARG A 230 12.52 -7.87 -10.81
N GLY A 231 11.82 -7.04 -10.04
CA GLY A 231 12.43 -6.13 -9.07
C GLY A 231 12.98 -4.83 -9.65
N CYS A 232 12.82 -4.56 -10.95
CA CYS A 232 13.32 -3.30 -11.53
C CYS A 232 12.66 -2.03 -10.93
N GLY A 233 11.44 -2.15 -10.38
CA GLY A 233 10.77 -1.07 -9.65
C GLY A 233 10.93 -1.10 -8.13
N TRP A 234 11.53 -2.16 -7.57
CA TRP A 234 11.76 -2.36 -6.14
C TRP A 234 12.96 -1.56 -5.67
N ILE A 235 12.79 -0.24 -5.67
CA ILE A 235 13.79 0.72 -5.22
C ILE A 235 13.62 0.88 -3.70
N ASP A 236 14.71 0.79 -2.94
CA ASP A 236 14.67 0.94 -1.49
C ASP A 236 14.14 2.32 -1.07
N ARG A 237 13.30 2.32 -0.04
CA ARG A 237 12.62 3.49 0.52
C ARG A 237 11.75 4.24 -0.48
N ARG A 238 11.39 3.62 -1.61
CA ARG A 238 10.41 4.15 -2.54
C ARG A 238 9.02 3.98 -1.94
N GLY A 239 8.33 5.10 -1.77
CA GLY A 239 6.95 5.14 -1.32
C GLY A 239 5.97 5.48 -2.43
N LEU A 240 4.71 5.10 -2.22
CA LEU A 240 3.57 5.48 -3.02
C LEU A 240 2.39 5.83 -2.11
N VAL A 241 1.59 6.83 -2.48
CA VAL A 241 0.22 7.02 -1.97
C VAL A 241 -0.72 6.76 -3.13
N VAL A 242 -1.64 5.84 -2.93
CA VAL A 242 -2.68 5.50 -3.89
C VAL A 242 -4.04 5.80 -3.30
N ARG A 243 -4.84 6.58 -4.01
CA ARG A 243 -6.22 6.90 -3.65
C ARG A 243 -7.13 6.38 -4.74
N VAL A 244 -8.21 5.71 -4.35
CA VAL A 244 -9.26 5.26 -5.26
C VAL A 244 -10.49 6.11 -5.03
N PHE A 245 -11.12 6.52 -6.12
CA PHE A 245 -12.32 7.33 -6.13
C PHE A 245 -13.38 6.71 -7.03
N TYR A 246 -14.64 7.04 -6.76
CA TYR A 246 -15.77 6.66 -7.58
C TYR A 246 -16.68 7.85 -7.86
N ASP A 247 -17.38 7.79 -8.99
CA ASP A 247 -18.46 8.72 -9.28
C ASP A 247 -19.77 8.12 -8.74
N PRO A 248 -20.40 8.72 -7.70
CA PRO A 248 -21.63 8.18 -7.12
C PRO A 248 -22.80 8.13 -8.10
N GLY A 249 -22.74 8.85 -9.23
CA GLY A 249 -23.73 8.76 -10.30
C GLY A 249 -23.63 7.49 -11.16
N THR A 250 -22.52 6.73 -11.06
CA THR A 250 -22.26 5.56 -11.91
C THR A 250 -21.79 4.31 -11.18
N THR A 251 -21.20 4.44 -9.99
CA THR A 251 -20.62 3.32 -9.24
C THR A 251 -20.87 3.53 -7.76
N SER A 252 -21.17 2.47 -7.03
CA SER A 252 -21.34 2.49 -5.58
C SER A 252 -20.11 1.94 -4.86
N THR A 253 -20.00 2.22 -3.56
CA THR A 253 -18.97 1.60 -2.70
C THR A 253 -19.12 0.08 -2.64
N ALA A 254 -20.35 -0.44 -2.73
CA ALA A 254 -20.62 -1.87 -2.77
C ALA A 254 -20.05 -2.54 -4.02
N ASP A 255 -20.09 -1.86 -5.17
CA ASP A 255 -19.52 -2.38 -6.42
C ASP A 255 -18.00 -2.50 -6.34
N LEU A 256 -17.32 -1.49 -5.78
CA LEU A 256 -15.88 -1.54 -5.54
C LEU A 256 -15.51 -2.62 -4.52
N ARG A 257 -16.28 -2.74 -3.44
CA ARG A 257 -16.09 -3.81 -2.45
C ARG A 257 -16.28 -5.19 -3.07
N ALA A 258 -17.27 -5.37 -3.95
CA ALA A 258 -17.52 -6.62 -4.66
C ALA A 258 -16.35 -7.00 -5.59
N LEU A 259 -15.67 -6.01 -6.18
CA LEU A 259 -14.42 -6.22 -6.92
C LEU A 259 -13.31 -6.67 -5.96
N GLU A 260 -13.08 -5.96 -4.85
CA GLU A 260 -12.01 -6.26 -3.89
C GLU A 260 -12.10 -7.65 -3.28
N ILE A 261 -13.32 -8.11 -2.93
CA ILE A 261 -13.51 -9.43 -2.29
C ILE A 261 -13.63 -10.58 -3.29
N GLY A 262 -13.61 -10.29 -4.60
CA GLY A 262 -13.64 -11.31 -5.64
C GLY A 262 -15.02 -11.81 -6.05
N THR A 263 -16.11 -11.13 -5.67
CA THR A 263 -17.47 -11.47 -6.14
C THR A 263 -17.57 -11.36 -7.67
N LEU A 264 -16.77 -10.48 -8.27
CA LEU A 264 -16.68 -10.29 -9.72
C LEU A 264 -15.57 -11.16 -10.37
N GLY A 265 -15.00 -12.11 -9.63
CA GLY A 265 -13.82 -12.88 -10.02
C GLY A 265 -12.53 -12.31 -9.44
N SER A 266 -11.43 -13.07 -9.55
CA SER A 266 -10.13 -12.63 -9.02
C SER A 266 -9.51 -11.53 -9.87
N ILE A 267 -8.98 -10.50 -9.22
CA ILE A 267 -8.30 -9.37 -9.87
C ILE A 267 -7.06 -9.87 -10.63
N PHE A 268 -6.23 -10.69 -9.98
CA PHE A 268 -5.19 -11.47 -10.66
C PHE A 268 -5.55 -12.96 -10.63
N ARG A 269 -5.37 -13.62 -11.77
CA ARG A 269 -5.71 -15.03 -11.97
C ARG A 269 -4.51 -15.84 -12.36
#